data_AF-A0A9N9NXW3-F1
#
_entry.id   AF-A0A9N9NXW3-F1
#
_cell.length_a   1.000
_cell.length_b   1.000
_cell.length_c   1.000
_cell.angle_alpha   90.00
_cell.angle_beta   90.00
_cell.angle_gamma   90.00
#
_symmetry.space_group_name_H-M   'P 1'
#
loop_
_entity.id
_entity.type
_entity.pdbx_description
1 polymer ?
#
loop_
_entity_poly.entity_id
_entity_poly.type
_entity_poly.pdbx_seq_one_letter_code
_entity_poly.pdbx_strand_id
1 'polypeptide(L)'
;IPVDKNEMLTSQMKTERGKSTRDALVKQYLDCLTEDETNFLHKKDENLGGMYCINYQALCESLKQEIFEDIILEKYGIMGLRVMKVLNSKQKLSEKSITTFSLMSMSDVRQKLTELLNGGFVQIQEVPRSADRAPSRTYYLWYVDYSRCYEIILDNYYRTLANIHQVRFTQETMAATLLEKKENEEALRQLNNNAFIQ
;
A
#
# COMPACT_ATOMS: atom_id res chain seq x y z
N ILE A 1 6.09 12.14 -12.70
CA ILE A 1 5.51 13.36 -13.27
C ILE A 1 4.69 12.95 -14.49
N PRO A 2 3.35 12.89 -14.40
CA PRO A 2 2.51 12.95 -15.57
C PRO A 2 1.56 14.15 -15.42
N VAL A 3 2.06 15.34 -15.78
CA VAL A 3 1.28 16.60 -15.75
C VAL A 3 0.57 16.85 -17.09
N ASP A 4 0.84 16.03 -18.12
CA ASP A 4 0.47 16.34 -19.51
C ASP A 4 -0.97 15.99 -19.92
N LYS A 5 -1.61 15.01 -19.27
CA LYS A 5 -2.99 14.60 -19.65
C LYS A 5 -4.03 15.67 -19.29
N ASN A 6 -3.83 16.39 -18.18
CA ASN A 6 -4.73 17.47 -17.75
C ASN A 6 -4.65 18.71 -18.68
N GLU A 7 -3.51 18.93 -19.34
CA GLU A 7 -3.32 20.05 -20.28
C GLU A 7 -3.96 19.76 -21.65
N MET A 8 -3.98 18.51 -22.11
CA MET A 8 -4.72 18.11 -23.31
C MET A 8 -6.24 18.21 -23.12
N LEU A 9 -6.75 17.85 -21.93
CA LEU A 9 -8.16 18.00 -21.57
C LEU A 9 -8.60 19.49 -21.56
N THR A 10 -7.79 20.36 -20.97
CA THR A 10 -8.12 21.80 -20.86
C THR A 10 -8.00 22.56 -22.19
N SER A 11 -7.16 22.09 -23.12
CA SER A 11 -7.06 22.68 -24.46
C SER A 11 -8.21 22.30 -25.39
N GLN A 12 -8.80 21.10 -25.24
CA GLN A 12 -10.03 20.70 -25.94
C GLN A 12 -11.28 21.45 -25.42
N MET A 13 -11.30 21.87 -24.15
CA MET A 13 -12.41 22.61 -23.53
C MET A 13 -12.65 24.02 -24.10
N LYS A 14 -11.68 24.63 -24.81
CA LYS A 14 -11.82 26.01 -25.32
C LYS A 14 -12.47 26.10 -26.70
N THR A 15 -12.61 24.98 -27.42
CA THR A 15 -13.04 25.00 -28.84
C THR A 15 -14.55 24.78 -29.03
N GLU A 16 -15.26 24.18 -28.08
CA GLU A 16 -16.71 23.97 -28.20
C GLU A 16 -17.52 25.04 -27.47
N ARG A 17 -17.66 26.21 -28.11
CA ARG A 17 -18.68 27.21 -27.77
C ARG A 17 -20.07 26.70 -28.19
N GLY A 18 -20.61 25.76 -27.43
CA GLY A 18 -21.95 25.23 -27.67
C GLY A 18 -22.45 24.41 -26.49
N LYS A 19 -22.86 25.08 -25.41
CA LYS A 19 -23.52 24.51 -24.21
C LYS A 19 -23.27 23.00 -24.02
N SER A 20 -22.02 22.59 -23.79
CA SER A 20 -21.75 21.25 -23.26
C SER A 20 -22.46 21.18 -21.92
N THR A 21 -23.58 20.47 -21.92
CA THR A 21 -24.44 20.30 -20.76
C THR A 21 -23.58 19.65 -19.68
N ARG A 22 -23.69 20.07 -18.41
CA ARG A 22 -22.89 19.53 -17.30
C ARG A 22 -22.85 17.99 -17.31
N ASP A 23 -23.94 17.37 -17.75
CA ASP A 23 -24.09 15.93 -17.91
C ASP A 23 -23.11 15.29 -18.92
N ALA A 24 -22.74 16.00 -19.99
CA ALA A 24 -21.75 15.54 -20.96
C ALA A 24 -20.33 15.52 -20.38
N LEU A 25 -19.98 16.54 -19.58
CA LEU A 25 -18.70 16.58 -18.86
C LEU A 25 -18.61 15.47 -17.81
N VAL A 26 -19.70 15.26 -17.04
CA VAL A 26 -19.76 14.19 -16.05
C VAL A 26 -19.60 12.82 -16.71
N LYS A 27 -20.25 12.58 -17.86
CA LYS A 27 -20.07 11.33 -18.63
C LYS A 27 -18.63 11.15 -19.11
N GLN A 28 -18.00 12.20 -19.63
CA GLN A 28 -16.59 12.14 -20.06
C GLN A 28 -15.64 11.80 -18.89
N TYR A 29 -15.87 12.37 -17.70
CA TYR A 29 -15.09 12.02 -16.51
C TYR A 29 -15.33 10.58 -16.07
N LEU A 30 -16.58 10.10 -16.08
CA LEU A 30 -16.90 8.73 -15.71
C LEU A 30 -16.31 7.74 -16.70
N ASP A 31 -16.34 8.04 -18.00
CA ASP A 31 -15.70 7.20 -19.03
C ASP A 31 -14.16 7.19 -18.84
N CYS A 32 -13.55 8.34 -18.52
CA CYS A 32 -12.12 8.38 -18.15
C CYS A 32 -11.80 7.54 -16.90
N LEU A 33 -12.69 7.50 -15.92
CA LEU A 33 -12.53 6.68 -14.72
C LEU A 33 -12.72 5.18 -15.00
N THR A 34 -13.46 4.81 -16.03
CA THR A 34 -13.55 3.41 -16.46
C THR A 34 -12.29 2.90 -17.16
N GLU A 35 -11.42 3.79 -17.65
CA GLU A 35 -10.14 3.44 -18.29
C GLU A 35 -8.98 3.23 -17.30
N ASP A 36 -9.21 3.47 -16.01
CA ASP A 36 -8.14 3.37 -14.99
C ASP A 36 -7.67 1.92 -14.76
N GLU A 37 -6.38 1.74 -14.45
CA GLU A 37 -5.76 0.42 -14.28
C GLU A 37 -6.38 -0.39 -13.11
N THR A 38 -6.89 0.34 -12.12
CA THR A 38 -7.54 -0.23 -10.93
C THR A 38 -8.92 -0.85 -11.21
N ASN A 39 -9.52 -0.55 -12.38
CA ASN A 39 -10.81 -1.08 -12.85
C ASN A 39 -11.93 -1.01 -11.79
N PHE A 40 -11.90 -0.01 -10.89
CA PHE A 40 -12.92 0.08 -9.83
C PHE A 40 -14.30 0.52 -10.35
N LEU A 41 -14.37 1.12 -11.54
CA LEU A 41 -15.60 1.57 -12.17
C LEU A 41 -15.89 0.74 -13.42
N HIS A 42 -17.03 0.09 -13.47
CA HIS A 42 -17.50 -0.64 -14.64
C HIS A 42 -18.79 -0.02 -15.19
N LYS A 43 -18.89 0.07 -16.51
CA LYS A 43 -20.13 0.45 -17.21
C LYS A 43 -20.97 -0.80 -17.40
N LYS A 44 -22.14 -0.86 -16.77
CA LYS A 44 -22.98 -2.08 -16.73
C LYS A 44 -23.90 -2.22 -17.94
N ASP A 45 -24.21 -1.11 -18.62
CA ASP A 45 -24.97 -1.14 -19.88
C ASP A 45 -24.73 0.14 -20.71
N GLU A 46 -24.55 0.00 -22.03
CA GLU A 46 -24.47 1.12 -22.97
C GLU A 46 -25.86 1.59 -23.44
N ASN A 47 -26.88 0.71 -23.38
CA ASN A 47 -28.17 0.95 -23.99
C ASN A 47 -29.14 1.81 -23.14
N LEU A 48 -28.86 1.97 -21.84
CA LEU A 48 -29.77 2.61 -20.87
C LEU A 48 -29.11 3.76 -20.09
N GLY A 49 -28.48 4.69 -20.81
CA GLY A 49 -28.15 6.01 -20.25
C GLY A 49 -26.88 6.10 -19.39
N GLY A 50 -26.00 5.09 -19.42
CA GLY A 50 -24.71 5.14 -18.72
C GLY A 50 -24.83 4.78 -17.25
N MET A 51 -25.30 3.57 -16.94
CA MET A 51 -25.23 3.04 -15.59
C MET A 51 -23.81 2.58 -15.28
N TYR A 52 -23.19 3.20 -14.27
CA TYR A 52 -21.88 2.83 -13.76
C TYR A 52 -22.03 2.06 -12.45
N CYS A 53 -21.18 1.07 -12.22
CA CYS A 53 -21.13 0.24 -11.02
C CYS A 53 -19.72 0.27 -10.45
N ILE A 54 -19.64 0.41 -9.13
CA ILE A 54 -18.36 0.40 -8.42
C ILE A 54 -18.06 -1.02 -7.97
N ASN A 55 -16.90 -1.54 -8.38
CA ASN A 55 -16.33 -2.78 -7.90
C ASN A 55 -15.53 -2.51 -6.63
N TYR A 56 -16.21 -2.58 -5.48
CA TYR A 56 -15.56 -2.39 -4.18
C TYR A 56 -14.47 -3.43 -3.89
N GLN A 57 -14.59 -4.65 -4.42
CA GLN A 57 -13.59 -5.69 -4.18
C GLN A 57 -12.26 -5.33 -4.86
N ALA A 58 -12.29 -4.97 -6.15
CA ALA A 58 -11.11 -4.52 -6.88
C ALA A 58 -10.50 -3.25 -6.26
N LEU A 59 -11.34 -2.30 -5.84
CA LEU A 59 -10.89 -1.09 -5.15
C LEU A 59 -10.16 -1.42 -3.85
N CYS A 60 -10.73 -2.29 -3.01
CA CYS A 60 -10.10 -2.69 -1.76
C CYS A 60 -8.79 -3.45 -1.98
N GLU A 61 -8.70 -4.31 -2.99
CA GLU A 61 -7.45 -4.99 -3.33
C GLU A 61 -6.38 -4.02 -3.81
N SER A 62 -6.73 -3.08 -4.69
CA SER A 62 -5.81 -2.04 -5.16
C SER A 62 -5.28 -1.19 -4.00
N LEU A 63 -6.18 -0.74 -3.10
CA LEU A 63 -5.78 0.06 -1.94
C LEU A 63 -4.89 -0.72 -0.98
N LYS A 64 -5.17 -2.01 -0.75
CA LYS A 64 -4.30 -2.88 0.05
C LYS A 64 -2.93 -3.04 -0.59
N GLN A 65 -2.87 -3.16 -1.92
CA GLN A 65 -1.61 -3.27 -2.64
C GLN A 65 -0.80 -1.97 -2.57
N GLU A 66 -1.43 -0.81 -2.71
CA GLU A 66 -0.77 0.50 -2.59
C GLU A 66 -0.16 0.69 -1.19
N ILE A 67 -0.95 0.47 -0.14
CA ILE A 67 -0.46 0.55 1.26
C ILE A 67 0.69 -0.44 1.49
N PHE A 68 0.59 -1.65 0.92
CA PHE A 68 1.66 -2.63 1.00
C PHE A 68 2.95 -2.15 0.33
N GLU A 69 2.84 -1.58 -0.87
CA GLU A 69 3.97 -1.02 -1.60
C GLU A 69 4.65 0.11 -0.82
N ASP A 70 3.88 0.97 -0.16
CA ASP A 70 4.40 2.03 0.71
C ASP A 70 5.17 1.48 1.91
N ILE A 71 4.62 0.47 2.59
CA ILE A 71 5.30 -0.19 3.72
C ILE A 71 6.63 -0.81 3.27
N ILE A 72 6.66 -1.44 2.09
CA ILE A 72 7.89 -2.02 1.53
C ILE A 72 8.88 -0.92 1.15
N LEU A 73 8.39 0.19 0.59
CA LEU A 73 9.23 1.33 0.22
C LEU A 73 9.92 1.94 1.44
N GLU A 74 9.18 2.14 2.53
CA GLU A 74 9.72 2.68 3.78
C GLU A 74 10.74 1.74 4.44
N LYS A 75 10.49 0.42 4.44
CA LYS A 75 11.36 -0.55 5.13
C LYS A 75 12.56 -1.01 4.32
N TYR A 76 12.39 -1.25 3.01
CA TYR A 76 13.40 -1.89 2.15
C TYR A 76 13.93 -0.95 1.06
N GLY A 77 13.36 0.25 0.95
CA GLY A 77 13.73 1.25 -0.04
C GLY A 77 13.23 0.94 -1.46
N ILE A 78 13.61 1.81 -2.38
CA ILE A 78 13.18 1.76 -3.79
C ILE A 78 13.61 0.46 -4.47
N MET A 79 14.78 -0.08 -4.11
CA MET A 79 15.29 -1.34 -4.67
C MET A 79 14.44 -2.54 -4.25
N GLY A 80 14.00 -2.59 -2.99
CA GLY A 80 13.10 -3.64 -2.49
C GLY A 80 11.73 -3.57 -3.18
N LEU A 81 11.16 -2.36 -3.28
CA LEU A 81 9.90 -2.14 -4.00
C LEU A 81 10.00 -2.59 -5.46
N ARG A 82 11.12 -2.29 -6.14
CA ARG A 82 11.33 -2.70 -7.53
C ARG A 82 11.31 -4.22 -7.69
N VAL A 83 12.01 -4.95 -6.82
CA VAL A 83 12.00 -6.42 -6.83
C VAL A 83 10.57 -6.95 -6.61
N MET A 84 9.82 -6.36 -5.67
CA MET A 84 8.44 -6.74 -5.41
C MET A 84 7.51 -6.50 -6.61
N LYS A 85 7.61 -5.35 -7.28
CA LYS A 85 6.82 -5.06 -8.50
C LYS A 85 7.13 -6.04 -9.63
N VAL A 86 8.41 -6.39 -9.82
CA VAL A 86 8.84 -7.39 -10.79
C VAL A 86 8.22 -8.76 -10.47
N LEU A 87 8.27 -9.19 -9.20
CA LEU A 87 7.66 -10.44 -8.77
C LEU A 87 6.15 -10.46 -8.93
N ASN A 88 5.45 -9.35 -8.65
CA ASN A 88 3.99 -9.26 -8.85
C ASN A 88 3.60 -9.46 -10.33
N SER A 89 4.34 -8.82 -11.25
CA SER A 89 4.01 -8.86 -12.68
C SER A 89 4.24 -10.22 -13.35
N LYS A 90 5.14 -11.06 -12.83
CA LYS A 90 5.53 -12.34 -13.45
C LYS A 90 5.33 -13.57 -12.55
N GLN A 91 4.84 -13.37 -11.33
CA GLN A 91 4.50 -14.36 -10.29
C GLN A 91 5.68 -15.20 -9.78
N LYS A 92 6.34 -15.98 -10.64
CA LYS A 92 7.41 -16.92 -10.26
C LYS A 92 8.63 -16.71 -11.13
N LEU A 93 9.71 -16.23 -10.54
CA LEU A 93 10.92 -15.87 -11.27
C LEU A 93 12.19 -16.48 -10.67
N SER A 94 13.12 -16.83 -11.54
CA SER A 94 14.49 -17.16 -11.11
C SER A 94 15.26 -15.88 -10.77
N GLU A 95 16.27 -15.99 -9.90
CA GLU A 95 17.12 -14.86 -9.51
C GLU A 95 17.75 -14.16 -10.73
N LYS A 96 18.20 -14.94 -11.75
CA LYS A 96 18.74 -14.39 -13.00
C LYS A 96 17.72 -13.57 -13.78
N SER A 97 16.48 -14.03 -13.82
CA SER A 97 15.37 -13.33 -14.47
C SER A 97 15.04 -12.03 -13.74
N ILE A 98 14.99 -12.07 -12.41
CA ILE A 98 14.72 -10.88 -11.57
C ILE A 98 15.77 -9.80 -11.85
N THR A 99 17.05 -10.16 -11.86
CA THR A 99 18.16 -9.25 -12.20
C THR A 99 18.00 -8.60 -13.56
N THR A 100 17.54 -9.36 -14.56
CA THR A 100 17.31 -8.86 -15.92
C THR A 100 16.14 -7.86 -15.95
N PHE A 101 15.04 -8.16 -15.26
CA PHE A 101 13.85 -7.31 -15.24
C PHE A 101 13.99 -6.08 -14.34
N SER A 102 14.72 -6.18 -13.23
CA SER A 102 14.92 -5.08 -12.28
C SER A 102 16.03 -4.12 -12.70
N LEU A 103 16.85 -4.50 -13.69
CA LEU A 103 18.04 -3.77 -14.14
C LEU A 103 18.97 -3.43 -12.95
N MET A 104 19.14 -4.40 -12.05
CA MET A 104 20.00 -4.29 -10.87
C MET A 104 21.18 -5.26 -11.00
N SER A 105 22.20 -5.10 -10.16
CA SER A 105 23.27 -6.09 -10.10
C SER A 105 22.77 -7.38 -9.44
N MET A 106 23.37 -8.52 -9.81
CA MET A 106 23.02 -9.82 -9.22
C MET A 106 23.27 -9.83 -7.69
N SER A 107 24.29 -9.09 -7.23
CA SER A 107 24.61 -8.96 -5.80
C SER A 107 23.50 -8.24 -5.04
N ASP A 108 23.03 -7.09 -5.57
CA ASP A 108 22.01 -6.28 -4.93
C ASP A 108 20.66 -7.01 -4.89
N VAL A 109 20.31 -7.70 -5.98
CA VAL A 109 19.09 -8.53 -6.04
C VAL A 109 19.14 -9.63 -5.00
N ARG A 110 20.26 -10.34 -4.87
CA ARG A 110 20.41 -11.40 -3.86
C ARG A 110 20.27 -10.84 -2.45
N GLN A 111 20.91 -9.71 -2.16
CA GLN A 111 20.79 -9.05 -0.87
C GLN A 111 19.34 -8.69 -0.58
N LYS A 112 18.66 -8.02 -1.52
CA LYS A 112 17.26 -7.60 -1.32
C LYS A 112 16.28 -8.77 -1.22
N LEU A 113 16.48 -9.84 -2.01
CA LEU A 113 15.68 -11.06 -1.88
C LEU A 113 15.88 -11.73 -0.51
N THR A 114 17.11 -11.72 0.01
CA THR A 114 17.40 -12.27 1.35
C THR A 114 16.73 -11.42 2.44
N GLU A 115 16.80 -10.09 2.34
CA GLU A 115 16.12 -9.19 3.27
C GLU A 115 14.58 -9.36 3.24
N LEU A 116 13.99 -9.48 2.05
CA LEU A 116 12.55 -9.70 1.87
C LEU A 116 12.11 -11.09 2.32
N LEU A 117 12.95 -12.12 2.14
CA LEU A 117 12.73 -13.47 2.64
C LEU A 117 12.74 -13.50 4.17
N ASN A 118 13.70 -12.82 4.80
CA ASN A 118 13.78 -12.70 6.25
C ASN A 118 12.57 -11.93 6.82
N GLY A 119 12.03 -10.97 6.07
CA GLY A 119 10.77 -10.29 6.39
C GLY A 119 9.52 -11.14 6.17
N GLY A 120 9.64 -12.31 5.53
CA GLY A 120 8.53 -13.19 5.19
C GLY A 120 7.67 -12.74 4.00
N PHE A 121 8.11 -11.71 3.27
CA PHE A 121 7.37 -11.13 2.14
C PHE A 121 7.55 -11.90 0.83
N VAL A 122 8.68 -12.60 0.69
CA VAL A 122 9.00 -13.41 -0.49
C VAL A 122 9.23 -14.83 -0.04
N GLN A 123 8.82 -15.79 -0.86
CA GLN A 123 9.01 -17.22 -0.63
C GLN A 123 9.81 -17.86 -1.76
N ILE A 124 10.44 -18.98 -1.45
CA ILE A 124 11.21 -19.78 -2.41
C ILE A 124 10.43 -21.07 -2.69
N GLN A 125 10.25 -21.36 -3.98
CA GLN A 125 9.74 -22.63 -4.47
C GLN A 125 10.89 -23.42 -5.12
N GLU A 126 11.14 -24.60 -4.58
CA GLU A 126 12.08 -25.56 -5.14
C GLU A 126 11.40 -26.45 -6.18
N VAL A 127 11.96 -26.49 -7.39
CA VAL A 127 11.51 -27.37 -8.46
C VAL A 127 12.66 -28.33 -8.81
N PRO A 128 12.63 -29.58 -8.29
CA PRO A 128 13.68 -30.55 -8.54
C PRO A 128 13.59 -31.08 -9.97
N ARG A 129 14.71 -31.12 -10.69
CA ARG A 129 14.78 -31.76 -12.03
C ARG A 129 15.00 -33.28 -11.95
N SER A 130 15.38 -33.79 -10.78
CA SER A 130 15.75 -35.19 -10.58
C SER A 130 15.23 -35.67 -9.22
N ALA A 131 14.95 -36.97 -9.12
CA ALA A 131 14.31 -37.57 -7.95
C ALA A 131 15.13 -37.43 -6.65
N ASP A 132 16.44 -37.26 -6.78
CA ASP A 132 17.38 -37.07 -5.67
C ASP A 132 17.33 -35.67 -5.05
N ARG A 133 16.56 -34.72 -5.63
CA ARG A 133 16.38 -33.34 -5.15
C ARG A 133 17.69 -32.60 -4.82
N ALA A 134 18.79 -33.00 -5.45
CA ALA A 134 20.09 -32.38 -5.20
C ALA A 134 20.06 -30.88 -5.56
N PRO A 135 20.58 -29.98 -4.70
CA PRO A 135 20.55 -28.54 -4.93
C PRO A 135 21.14 -28.09 -6.28
N SER A 136 22.15 -28.80 -6.78
CA SER A 136 22.76 -28.54 -8.10
C SER A 136 21.81 -28.78 -9.28
N ARG A 137 20.76 -29.57 -9.10
CA ARG A 137 19.73 -29.92 -10.09
C ARG A 137 18.34 -29.40 -9.70
N THR A 138 18.27 -28.47 -8.76
CA THR A 138 17.01 -27.87 -8.31
C THR A 138 16.93 -26.43 -8.76
N TYR A 139 15.79 -26.03 -9.31
CA TYR A 139 15.49 -24.65 -9.59
C TYR A 139 14.88 -23.97 -8.37
N TYR A 140 15.36 -22.77 -8.08
CA TYR A 140 14.81 -21.91 -7.05
C TYR A 140 14.04 -20.78 -7.71
N LEU A 141 12.72 -20.79 -7.53
CA LEU A 141 11.82 -19.75 -8.01
C LEU A 141 11.35 -18.90 -6.83
N TRP A 142 11.47 -17.60 -6.99
CA TRP A 142 11.00 -16.63 -6.02
C TRP A 142 9.60 -16.19 -6.40
N TYR A 143 8.73 -16.07 -5.40
CA TYR A 143 7.36 -15.62 -5.58
C TYR A 143 6.85 -14.88 -4.34
N VAL A 144 5.78 -14.10 -4.55
CA VAL A 144 5.11 -13.34 -3.49
C VAL A 144 3.71 -13.90 -3.31
N ASP A 145 3.34 -14.15 -2.07
CA ASP A 145 1.97 -14.45 -1.69
C ASP A 145 1.41 -13.27 -0.89
N TYR A 146 0.60 -12.45 -1.56
CA TYR A 146 0.03 -11.24 -0.96
C TYR A 146 -0.87 -11.55 0.23
N SER A 147 -1.60 -12.67 0.23
CA SER A 147 -2.46 -13.04 1.36
C SER A 147 -1.62 -13.20 2.62
N ARG A 148 -0.52 -13.95 2.51
CA ARG A 148 0.43 -14.15 3.62
C ARG A 148 1.12 -12.84 4.01
N CYS A 149 1.48 -12.02 3.03
CA CYS A 149 2.10 -10.71 3.29
C CYS A 149 1.20 -9.80 4.12
N TYR A 150 -0.10 -9.76 3.81
CA TYR A 150 -1.08 -9.00 4.59
C TYR A 150 -1.22 -9.53 6.02
N GLU A 151 -1.23 -10.85 6.21
CA GLU A 151 -1.27 -11.45 7.55
C GLU A 151 -0.03 -11.09 8.38
N ILE A 152 1.16 -11.15 7.79
CA ILE A 152 2.42 -10.77 8.44
C ILE A 152 2.40 -9.30 8.86
N ILE A 153 1.92 -8.43 7.98
CA ILE A 153 1.81 -7.00 8.27
C ILE A 153 0.82 -6.77 9.40
N LEU A 154 -0.34 -7.44 9.36
CA LEU A 154 -1.37 -7.32 10.38
C LEU A 154 -0.87 -7.77 11.76
N ASP A 155 -0.16 -8.91 11.85
CA ASP A 155 0.46 -9.38 13.11
C ASP A 155 1.47 -8.36 13.65
N ASN A 156 2.31 -7.82 12.77
CA ASN A 156 3.26 -6.77 13.14
C ASN A 156 2.58 -5.49 13.65
N TYR A 157 1.45 -5.11 13.06
CA TYR A 157 0.65 -3.97 13.53
C TYR A 157 0.07 -4.23 14.91
N TYR A 158 -0.52 -5.40 15.14
CA TYR A 158 -1.06 -5.75 16.45
C TYR A 158 0.02 -5.81 17.53
N ARG A 159 1.19 -6.38 17.23
CA ARG A 159 2.35 -6.34 18.14
C ARG A 159 2.79 -4.93 18.43
N THR A 160 2.91 -4.09 17.41
CA THR A 160 3.30 -2.68 17.58
C THR A 160 2.32 -1.94 18.47
N LEU A 161 1.03 -2.10 18.23
CA LEU A 161 -0.03 -1.49 19.04
C LEU A 161 0.06 -1.95 20.50
N ALA A 162 0.17 -3.26 20.73
CA ALA A 162 0.32 -3.82 22.07
C ALA A 162 1.58 -3.28 22.78
N ASN A 163 2.70 -3.17 22.08
CA ASN A 163 3.94 -2.61 22.63
C ASN A 163 3.77 -1.13 23.00
N ILE A 164 3.13 -0.33 22.16
CA ILE A 164 2.85 1.09 22.45
C ILE A 164 1.97 1.21 23.69
N HIS A 165 0.90 0.42 23.78
CA HIS A 165 0.03 0.39 24.96
C HIS A 165 0.79 -0.03 26.23
N GLN A 166 1.63 -1.05 26.15
CA GLN A 166 2.42 -1.51 27.28
C GLN A 166 3.41 -0.45 27.75
N VAL A 167 4.11 0.20 26.82
CA VAL A 167 5.03 1.30 27.14
C VAL A 167 4.26 2.43 27.80
N ARG A 168 3.15 2.87 27.20
CA ARG A 168 2.30 3.92 27.76
C ARG A 168 1.85 3.61 29.18
N PHE A 169 1.29 2.43 29.42
CA PHE A 169 0.83 2.00 30.73
C PHE A 169 1.94 2.00 31.77
N THR A 170 3.13 1.53 31.39
CA THR A 170 4.31 1.52 32.27
C THR A 170 4.72 2.96 32.63
N GLN A 171 4.77 3.85 31.64
CA GLN A 171 5.11 5.26 31.86
C GLN A 171 4.08 5.97 32.74
N GLU A 172 2.78 5.76 32.51
CA GLU A 172 1.70 6.30 33.33
C GLU A 172 1.79 5.80 34.78
N THR A 173 2.07 4.52 34.98
CA THR A 173 2.22 3.94 36.32
C THR A 173 3.43 4.54 37.06
N MET A 174 4.56 4.71 36.38
CA MET A 174 5.75 5.34 36.96
C MET A 174 5.52 6.84 37.26
N ALA A 175 4.76 7.52 36.42
CA ALA A 175 4.45 8.94 36.56
C ALA A 175 3.20 9.23 37.41
N ALA A 176 2.53 8.22 37.97
CA ALA A 176 1.23 8.36 38.64
C ALA A 176 1.22 9.46 39.71
N THR A 177 2.26 9.54 40.53
CA THR A 177 2.39 10.56 41.59
C THR A 177 2.57 11.98 41.04
N LEU A 178 3.23 12.13 39.89
CA LEU A 178 3.40 13.42 39.22
C LEU A 178 2.12 13.83 38.49
N LEU A 179 1.43 12.88 37.88
CA LEU A 179 0.14 13.09 37.23
C LEU A 179 -0.90 13.56 38.25
N GLU A 180 -1.01 12.89 39.40
CA GLU A 180 -1.92 13.28 40.47
C GLU A 180 -1.64 14.70 41.00
N LYS A 181 -0.37 15.05 41.19
CA LYS A 181 0.01 16.43 41.57
C LYS A 181 -0.42 17.45 40.52
N LYS A 182 -0.18 17.15 39.25
CA LYS A 182 -0.57 18.03 38.13
C LYS A 182 -2.09 18.19 38.04
N GLU A 183 -2.83 17.10 38.19
CA GLU A 183 -4.31 17.12 38.18
C GLU A 183 -4.85 17.99 39.33
N ASN A 184 -4.28 17.86 40.52
CA ASN A 184 -4.65 18.67 41.68
C ASN A 184 -4.33 20.16 41.46
N GLU A 185 -3.17 20.50 40.90
CA GLU A 185 -2.82 21.89 40.54
C GLU A 185 -3.73 22.48 39.47
N GLU A 186 -4.08 21.70 38.44
CA GLU A 186 -5.00 22.12 37.38
C GLU A 186 -6.42 22.36 37.92
N ALA A 187 -6.91 21.49 38.82
CA ALA A 187 -8.19 21.68 39.49
C ALA A 187 -8.22 22.97 40.34
N LEU A 188 -7.15 23.25 41.08
CA LEU A 188 -6.98 24.50 41.84
C LEU A 188 -6.99 25.75 40.96
N ARG A 189 -6.31 25.70 39.80
CA ARG A 189 -6.34 26.81 38.82
C ARG A 189 -7.73 27.05 38.24
N GLN A 190 -8.48 25.99 37.96
CA GLN A 190 -9.85 26.11 37.44
C GLN A 190 -10.80 26.73 38.47
N LEU A 191 -10.69 26.35 39.74
CA LEU A 191 -11.47 26.96 40.83
C LEU A 191 -11.15 28.45 40.98
N ASN A 192 -9.87 28.82 40.96
CA ASN A 192 -9.46 30.23 41.05
C ASN A 192 -9.96 31.05 39.85
N ASN A 193 -9.87 30.51 38.63
CA ASN A 193 -10.38 31.21 37.44
C ASN A 193 -11.90 31.40 37.49
N ASN A 194 -12.64 30.43 38.00
CA ASN A 194 -14.10 30.55 38.16
C ASN A 194 -14.50 31.52 39.29
N ALA A 195 -13.71 31.60 40.36
CA ALA A 195 -13.93 32.55 41.45
C ALA A 195 -13.68 34.01 41.06
N PHE A 196 -12.90 34.27 40.00
CA PHE A 196 -12.65 35.62 39.46
C PHE A 196 -13.69 36.11 38.44
N ILE A 197 -14.65 35.26 38.05
CA ILE A 197 -15.71 35.58 37.06
C ILE A 197 -17.06 35.91 37.73
N GLN A 198 -17.19 35.77 39.06
CA GLN A 198 -18.33 36.24 39.86
C GLN A 198 -18.04 37.59 40.52
#